data_AF-A0A0F9MFN4-F1
#
_entry.id   AF-A0A0F9MFN4-F1
#
_cell.length_a   1.000
_cell.length_b   1.000
_cell.length_c   1.000
_cell.angle_alpha   90.00
_cell.angle_beta   90.00
_cell.angle_gamma   90.00
#
_symmetry.space_group_name_H-M   'P 1'
#
loop_
_entity.id
_entity.type
_entity.pdbx_description
1 polymer ?
#
loop_
_entity_poly.entity_id
_entity_poly.type
_entity_poly.pdbx_seq_one_letter_code
_entity_poly.pdbx_strand_id
1 'polypeptide(L)'
;MRLSPNFTLEEMPCYERAGPTDVARIRTTAERVLQPVRDRWGLTRVSSWKWWRSGCTPRSGSHAHGGTVDFTVPGADLRAVFDWGLKALMPLGYIGRWIYEPELRGPAGEVLQGAHIHMAPVADMVSAYGPSRGDSAAYVEGPQNVYTPVPGWGGASGAYGDPIELEGLTVTVSRSVPWWAKLFAAGIVFGLLFRSTGG
;
A
#
# COMPACT_ATOMS: atom_id res chain seq x y z
N MET A 1 9.93 -23.13 -2.55
CA MET A 1 9.95 -22.92 -4.02
C MET A 1 10.74 -21.67 -4.32
N ARG A 2 11.68 -21.68 -5.29
CA ARG A 2 12.44 -20.46 -5.65
C ARG A 2 11.57 -19.46 -6.42
N LEU A 3 11.58 -18.19 -6.00
CA LEU A 3 10.90 -17.08 -6.67
C LEU A 3 11.88 -16.21 -7.48
N SER A 4 13.10 -16.03 -6.99
CA SER A 4 14.17 -15.31 -7.69
C SER A 4 15.54 -15.89 -7.24
N PRO A 5 16.69 -15.40 -7.73
CA PRO A 5 17.98 -15.93 -7.30
C PRO A 5 18.15 -16.00 -5.78
N ASN A 6 17.74 -14.97 -5.06
CA ASN A 6 17.92 -14.89 -3.62
C ASN A 6 16.62 -15.04 -2.83
N PHE A 7 15.45 -15.21 -3.45
CA PHE A 7 14.18 -15.37 -2.72
C PHE A 7 13.51 -16.72 -2.93
N THR A 8 12.91 -17.23 -1.85
CA THR A 8 11.98 -18.36 -1.90
C THR A 8 10.59 -17.98 -1.41
N LEU A 9 9.62 -18.81 -1.78
CA LEU A 9 8.21 -18.67 -1.40
C LEU A 9 8.04 -18.77 0.12
N GLU A 10 8.88 -19.57 0.79
CA GLU A 10 8.89 -19.77 2.25
C GLU A 10 9.21 -18.49 3.05
N GLU A 11 9.78 -17.47 2.40
CA GLU A 11 10.03 -16.18 3.03
C GLU A 11 8.74 -15.33 3.14
N MET A 12 7.70 -15.68 2.39
CA MET A 12 6.42 -14.99 2.39
C MET A 12 5.55 -15.42 3.57
N PRO A 13 4.87 -14.48 4.24
CA PRO A 13 3.87 -14.82 5.24
C PRO A 13 2.83 -15.81 4.73
N CYS A 14 2.68 -16.94 5.45
CA CYS A 14 1.63 -17.94 5.22
C CYS A 14 1.65 -18.54 3.81
N TYR A 15 2.85 -18.76 3.30
CA TYR A 15 3.12 -19.22 1.94
C TYR A 15 2.45 -20.55 1.60
N GLU A 16 2.15 -21.38 2.60
CA GLU A 16 1.47 -22.67 2.45
C GLU A 16 0.05 -22.52 1.89
N ARG A 17 -0.53 -21.32 2.01
CA ARG A 17 -1.86 -20.97 1.48
C ARG A 17 -1.83 -20.43 0.05
N ALA A 18 -0.64 -20.26 -0.54
CA ALA A 18 -0.49 -19.67 -1.86
C ALA A 18 -1.02 -20.60 -2.96
N GLY A 19 -1.98 -20.12 -3.73
CA GLY A 19 -2.39 -20.78 -4.97
C GLY A 19 -1.41 -20.51 -6.12
N PRO A 20 -1.52 -21.21 -7.27
CA PRO A 20 -0.66 -20.99 -8.43
C PRO A 20 -0.63 -19.53 -8.92
N THR A 21 -1.78 -18.85 -8.90
CA THR A 21 -1.88 -17.42 -9.25
C THR A 21 -1.11 -16.52 -8.29
N ASP A 22 -1.18 -16.81 -6.98
CA ASP A 22 -0.46 -16.06 -5.96
C ASP A 22 1.05 -16.21 -6.17
N VAL A 23 1.51 -17.44 -6.42
CA VAL A 23 2.91 -17.76 -6.69
C VAL A 23 3.44 -17.04 -7.94
N ALA A 24 2.65 -16.99 -9.03
CA ALA A 24 3.06 -16.30 -10.24
C ALA A 24 3.20 -14.77 -10.04
N ARG A 25 2.28 -14.18 -9.27
CA ARG A 25 2.30 -12.75 -8.96
C ARG A 25 3.44 -12.38 -8.04
N ILE A 26 3.63 -13.11 -6.94
CA ILE A 26 4.72 -12.84 -6.00
C ILE A 26 6.09 -13.13 -6.62
N ARG A 27 6.19 -14.08 -7.56
CA ARG A 27 7.42 -14.29 -8.35
C ARG A 27 7.81 -13.04 -9.12
N THR A 28 6.85 -12.43 -9.83
CA THR A 28 7.10 -11.19 -10.58
C THR A 28 7.60 -10.08 -9.66
N THR A 29 6.99 -9.93 -8.48
CA THR A 29 7.43 -8.94 -7.48
C THR A 29 8.77 -9.30 -6.86
N ALA A 30 9.07 -10.58 -6.64
CA ALA A 30 10.38 -11.01 -6.19
C ALA A 30 11.46 -10.63 -7.20
N GLU A 31 11.24 -10.88 -8.49
CA GLU A 31 12.20 -10.58 -9.57
C GLU A 31 12.38 -9.07 -9.80
N ARG A 32 11.29 -8.29 -9.76
CA ARG A 32 11.31 -6.86 -10.14
C ARG A 32 11.54 -5.91 -8.99
N VAL A 33 11.24 -6.30 -7.76
CA VAL A 33 11.33 -5.43 -6.57
C VAL A 33 12.29 -6.02 -5.56
N LEU A 34 11.97 -7.19 -5.00
CA LEU A 34 12.68 -7.69 -3.82
C LEU A 34 14.12 -8.08 -4.12
N GLN A 35 14.36 -8.71 -5.29
CA GLN A 35 15.69 -9.11 -5.74
C GLN A 35 16.61 -7.91 -5.98
N PRO A 36 16.23 -6.88 -6.78
CA PRO A 36 17.02 -5.65 -6.91
C PRO A 36 17.30 -4.95 -5.57
N VAL A 37 16.32 -4.91 -4.67
CA VAL A 37 16.52 -4.36 -3.32
C VAL A 37 17.58 -5.17 -2.57
N ARG A 38 17.44 -6.51 -2.56
CA ARG A 38 18.35 -7.41 -1.84
C ARG A 38 19.77 -7.36 -2.39
N ASP A 39 19.92 -7.28 -3.71
CA ASP A 39 21.22 -7.18 -4.37
C ASP A 39 21.95 -5.87 -4.04
N ARG A 40 21.21 -4.76 -3.86
CA ARG A 40 21.78 -3.45 -3.56
C ARG A 40 21.99 -3.20 -2.07
N TRP A 41 21.06 -3.62 -1.23
CA TRP A 41 20.96 -3.19 0.17
C TRP A 41 21.12 -4.33 1.18
N GLY A 42 21.25 -5.57 0.73
CA GLY A 42 21.46 -6.73 1.59
C GLY A 42 20.16 -7.40 2.04
N LEU A 43 20.14 -7.96 3.25
CA LEU A 43 19.01 -8.76 3.73
C LEU A 43 17.70 -7.97 3.66
N THR A 44 16.71 -8.50 2.95
CA THR A 44 15.36 -7.90 2.80
C THR A 44 14.33 -8.81 3.45
N ARG A 45 13.55 -8.34 4.42
CA ARG A 45 12.54 -9.16 5.12
C ARG A 45 11.14 -8.73 4.72
N VAL A 46 10.35 -9.65 4.18
CA VAL A 46 8.93 -9.40 3.87
C VAL A 46 8.12 -9.41 5.17
N SER A 47 7.61 -8.25 5.59
CA SER A 47 6.79 -8.12 6.79
C SER A 47 5.35 -8.56 6.52
N SER A 48 4.82 -8.26 5.34
CA SER A 48 3.45 -8.59 4.96
C SER A 48 3.33 -8.90 3.47
N TRP A 49 2.35 -9.74 3.12
CA TRP A 49 1.97 -10.09 1.75
C TRP A 49 0.44 -10.15 1.68
N LYS A 50 -0.16 -11.04 0.88
CA LYS A 50 -1.60 -11.36 0.89
C LYS A 50 -2.13 -11.72 2.27
N TRP A 51 -1.24 -12.09 3.18
CA TRP A 51 -1.54 -12.35 4.58
C TRP A 51 -0.62 -11.55 5.51
N TRP A 52 -1.14 -11.24 6.68
CA TRP A 52 -0.34 -10.80 7.81
C TRP A 52 0.57 -11.93 8.30
N ARG A 53 1.82 -11.60 8.66
CA ARG A 53 2.77 -12.54 9.29
C ARG A 53 2.25 -13.06 10.62
N SER A 54 1.53 -12.22 11.38
CA SER A 54 0.82 -12.64 12.59
C SER A 54 -0.54 -13.25 12.23
N GLY A 55 -0.63 -14.58 12.27
CA GLY A 55 -1.92 -15.28 12.27
C GLY A 55 -2.57 -15.56 10.92
N CYS A 56 -1.89 -15.26 9.81
CA CYS A 56 -2.38 -15.58 8.45
C CYS A 56 -3.76 -14.99 8.12
N THR A 57 -4.07 -13.83 8.69
CA THR A 57 -5.26 -13.06 8.34
C THR A 57 -5.10 -12.49 6.94
N PRO A 58 -6.05 -12.72 6.00
CA PRO A 58 -6.00 -12.12 4.67
C PRO A 58 -5.97 -10.60 4.75
N ARG A 59 -5.15 -9.98 3.91
CA ARG A 59 -5.10 -8.54 3.74
C ARG A 59 -6.15 -8.07 2.73
N SER A 60 -6.57 -6.82 2.89
CA SER A 60 -7.42 -6.06 1.97
C SER A 60 -6.61 -5.26 0.95
N GLY A 61 -7.32 -4.54 0.07
CA GLY A 61 -6.71 -3.60 -0.87
C GLY A 61 -5.78 -4.28 -1.88
N SER A 62 -4.69 -3.61 -2.22
CA SER A 62 -3.70 -4.09 -3.17
C SER A 62 -3.04 -5.42 -2.78
N HIS A 63 -3.02 -5.77 -1.48
CA HIS A 63 -2.50 -7.05 -1.00
C HIS A 63 -3.40 -8.24 -1.29
N ALA A 64 -4.72 -8.06 -1.39
CA ALA A 64 -5.67 -9.14 -1.70
C ALA A 64 -5.35 -9.82 -3.04
N HIS A 65 -4.64 -9.10 -3.92
CA HIS A 65 -4.26 -9.50 -5.26
C HIS A 65 -2.94 -10.29 -5.33
N GLY A 66 -2.16 -10.38 -4.25
CA GLY A 66 -0.99 -11.27 -4.19
C GLY A 66 0.28 -10.80 -4.90
N GLY A 67 0.29 -9.66 -5.59
CA GLY A 67 1.52 -9.04 -6.12
C GLY A 67 2.14 -8.01 -5.17
N THR A 68 1.39 -7.50 -4.21
CA THR A 68 1.81 -6.42 -3.31
C THR A 68 2.53 -6.93 -2.07
N VAL A 69 3.59 -6.25 -1.65
CA VAL A 69 4.43 -6.64 -0.52
C VAL A 69 4.78 -5.46 0.38
N ASP A 70 4.83 -5.74 1.68
CA ASP A 70 5.48 -4.89 2.65
C ASP A 70 6.82 -5.53 3.04
N PHE A 71 7.90 -4.74 3.07
CA PHE A 71 9.21 -5.26 3.46
C PHE A 71 10.08 -4.23 4.20
N THR A 72 11.07 -4.77 4.89
CA THR A 72 12.13 -4.01 5.57
C THR A 72 13.51 -4.47 5.08
N VAL A 73 14.53 -3.65 5.29
CA VAL A 73 15.92 -3.98 4.99
C VAL A 73 16.75 -3.73 6.25
N PRO A 74 16.89 -4.72 7.14
CA PRO A 74 17.60 -4.55 8.40
C PRO A 74 19.04 -4.03 8.19
N GLY A 75 19.39 -2.97 8.91
CA GLY A 75 20.71 -2.33 8.82
C GLY A 75 20.85 -1.30 7.70
N ALA A 76 19.82 -1.09 6.87
CA ALA A 76 19.78 -0.02 5.89
C ALA A 76 18.88 1.13 6.35
N ASP A 77 19.17 2.34 5.85
CA ASP A 77 18.26 3.47 5.95
C ASP A 77 17.09 3.28 4.98
N LEU A 78 15.90 2.96 5.51
CA LEU A 78 14.69 2.72 4.73
C LEU A 78 14.30 3.92 3.86
N ARG A 79 14.63 5.15 4.27
CA ARG A 79 14.39 6.32 3.42
C ARG A 79 15.25 6.25 2.16
N ALA A 80 16.54 5.97 2.31
CA ALA A 80 17.46 5.82 1.18
C ALA A 80 17.06 4.64 0.25
N VAL A 81 16.59 3.52 0.84
CA VAL A 81 16.05 2.39 0.05
C VAL A 81 14.82 2.83 -0.76
N PHE A 82 13.89 3.55 -0.14
CA PHE A 82 12.70 4.06 -0.82
C PHE A 82 13.05 5.05 -1.93
N ASP A 83 13.89 6.05 -1.66
CA ASP A 83 14.29 7.06 -2.63
C ASP A 83 15.00 6.45 -3.85
N TRP A 84 15.76 5.36 -3.65
CA TRP A 84 16.30 4.57 -4.74
C TRP A 84 15.21 3.78 -5.48
N GLY A 85 14.29 3.17 -4.74
CA GLY A 85 13.15 2.42 -5.27
C GLY A 85 12.27 3.24 -6.20
N LEU A 86 12.05 4.52 -5.87
CA LEU A 86 11.38 5.47 -6.76
C LEU A 86 12.05 5.48 -8.13
N LYS A 87 13.37 5.67 -8.19
CA LYS A 87 14.11 5.82 -9.46
C LYS A 87 14.27 4.50 -10.21
N ALA A 88 14.44 3.39 -9.51
CA ALA A 88 14.82 2.11 -10.10
C ALA A 88 13.65 1.15 -10.34
N LEU A 89 12.62 1.18 -9.49
CA LEU A 89 11.58 0.16 -9.45
C LEU A 89 10.25 0.68 -10.01
N MET A 90 9.88 1.93 -9.73
CA MET A 90 8.61 2.46 -10.21
C MET A 90 8.48 2.56 -11.74
N PRO A 91 9.55 2.81 -12.55
CA PRO A 91 9.47 2.69 -14.01
C PRO A 91 9.05 1.30 -14.50
N LEU A 92 9.14 0.27 -13.66
CA LEU A 92 8.79 -1.11 -13.98
C LEU A 92 7.30 -1.43 -13.76
N GLY A 93 6.47 -0.41 -13.52
CA GLY A 93 5.04 -0.56 -13.29
C GLY A 93 4.67 -0.85 -11.84
N TYR A 94 5.45 -0.33 -10.90
CA TYR A 94 5.18 -0.43 -9.46
C TYR A 94 4.92 0.95 -8.86
N ILE A 95 4.13 0.96 -7.80
CA ILE A 95 3.95 2.12 -6.92
C ILE A 95 4.52 1.75 -5.56
N GLY A 96 5.28 2.66 -4.98
CA GLY A 96 5.89 2.48 -3.68
C GLY A 96 5.38 3.50 -2.67
N ARG A 97 5.28 3.09 -1.42
CA ARG A 97 5.14 4.00 -0.27
C ARG A 97 6.19 3.64 0.79
N TRP A 98 6.79 4.66 1.38
CA TRP A 98 7.48 4.49 2.66
C TRP A 98 6.50 4.77 3.79
N ILE A 99 6.19 3.73 4.55
CA ILE A 99 5.20 3.76 5.63
C ILE A 99 5.94 3.86 6.96
N TYR A 100 5.61 4.86 7.76
CA TYR A 100 6.03 4.95 9.15
C TYR A 100 4.89 4.52 10.07
N GLU A 101 5.01 3.35 10.67
CA GLU A 101 4.09 2.88 11.71
C GLU A 101 4.84 2.81 13.04
N PRO A 102 4.15 3.08 14.18
CA PRO A 102 4.70 2.79 15.49
C PRO A 102 5.21 1.35 15.54
N GLU A 103 6.38 1.13 16.15
CA GLU A 103 6.91 -0.22 16.28
C GLU A 103 5.99 -1.07 17.17
N LEU A 104 5.36 -2.09 16.57
CA LEU A 104 4.73 -3.18 17.30
C LEU A 104 5.78 -4.27 17.51
N ARG A 105 6.04 -4.62 18.77
CA ARG A 105 6.97 -5.70 19.10
C ARG A 105 6.23 -6.92 19.61
N GLY A 106 6.70 -8.09 19.18
CA GLY A 106 6.20 -9.37 19.65
C GLY A 106 6.74 -9.71 21.05
N PRO A 107 6.23 -10.80 21.66
CA PRO A 107 6.65 -11.24 22.98
C PRO A 107 8.15 -11.53 23.10
N ALA A 108 8.83 -11.86 21.99
CA ALA A 108 10.28 -12.10 21.95
C ALA A 108 11.10 -10.88 21.53
N GLY A 109 10.47 -9.68 21.47
CA GLY A 109 11.11 -8.41 21.16
C GLY A 109 11.33 -8.15 19.67
N GLU A 110 10.89 -9.06 18.80
CA GLU A 110 10.92 -8.90 17.35
C GLU A 110 9.98 -7.77 16.89
N VAL A 111 10.42 -6.96 15.92
CA VAL A 111 9.56 -5.94 15.30
C VAL A 111 8.57 -6.65 14.38
N LEU A 112 7.30 -6.69 14.80
CA LEU A 112 6.17 -7.26 14.05
C LEU A 112 5.63 -6.26 13.02
N GLN A 113 5.66 -4.98 13.38
CA GLN A 113 5.19 -3.86 12.58
C GLN A 113 6.07 -2.65 12.92
N GLY A 114 6.30 -1.74 11.97
CA GLY A 114 7.20 -0.61 12.12
C GLY A 114 7.46 0.04 10.78
N ALA A 115 8.45 0.92 10.68
CA ALA A 115 8.81 1.55 9.41
C ALA A 115 9.12 0.48 8.35
N HIS A 116 8.47 0.56 7.20
CA HIS A 116 8.61 -0.42 6.12
C HIS A 116 8.31 0.21 4.75
N ILE A 117 8.66 -0.51 3.69
CA ILE A 117 8.36 -0.11 2.32
C ILE A 117 7.23 -0.99 1.80
N HIS A 118 6.17 -0.35 1.37
CA HIS A 118 5.07 -0.96 0.63
C HIS A 118 5.36 -0.84 -0.86
N MET A 119 5.28 -1.94 -1.61
CA MET A 119 5.40 -1.95 -3.07
C MET A 119 4.28 -2.77 -3.69
N ALA A 120 3.51 -2.13 -4.56
CA ALA A 120 2.38 -2.72 -5.25
C ALA A 120 2.55 -2.62 -6.77
N PRO A 121 2.24 -3.66 -7.55
CA PRO A 121 2.03 -3.50 -8.98
C PRO A 121 0.91 -2.48 -9.24
N VAL A 122 1.08 -1.60 -10.25
CA VAL A 122 0.04 -0.63 -10.63
C VAL A 122 -1.29 -1.32 -10.92
N ALA A 123 -1.27 -2.49 -11.56
CA ALA A 123 -2.48 -3.26 -11.84
C ALA A 123 -3.22 -3.71 -10.56
N ASP A 124 -2.49 -4.04 -9.49
CA ASP A 124 -3.10 -4.44 -8.22
C ASP A 124 -3.68 -3.23 -7.49
N MET A 125 -3.03 -2.06 -7.57
CA MET A 125 -3.58 -0.79 -7.07
C MET A 125 -4.87 -0.40 -7.81
N VAL A 126 -4.85 -0.44 -9.14
CA VAL A 126 -6.03 -0.14 -9.98
C VAL A 126 -7.16 -1.14 -9.73
N SER A 127 -6.84 -2.42 -9.52
CA SER A 127 -7.85 -3.43 -9.19
C SER A 127 -8.49 -3.19 -7.82
N ALA A 128 -7.69 -2.75 -6.85
CA ALA A 128 -8.16 -2.51 -5.49
C ALA A 128 -8.98 -1.22 -5.36
N TYR A 129 -8.59 -0.16 -6.07
CA TYR A 129 -9.13 1.19 -5.82
C TYR A 129 -9.77 1.86 -7.04
N GLY A 130 -9.71 1.22 -8.20
CA GLY A 130 -10.22 1.72 -9.47
C GLY A 130 -9.23 2.61 -10.24
N PRO A 131 -9.54 2.94 -11.50
CA PRO A 131 -8.66 3.74 -12.36
C PRO A 131 -8.80 5.27 -12.16
N SER A 132 -9.77 5.73 -11.37
CA SER A 132 -10.23 7.13 -11.30
C SER A 132 -9.80 7.90 -10.05
N ARG A 133 -8.86 7.37 -9.26
CA ARG A 133 -8.43 7.95 -7.99
C ARG A 133 -6.91 8.14 -7.96
N GLY A 134 -6.44 9.15 -7.23
CA GLY A 134 -5.03 9.54 -7.05
C GLY A 134 -4.12 8.50 -6.38
N ASP A 135 -4.43 7.21 -6.56
CA ASP A 135 -3.83 6.04 -5.94
C ASP A 135 -2.56 5.56 -6.68
N SER A 136 -2.04 6.39 -7.59
CA SER A 136 -0.86 6.10 -8.42
C SER A 136 0.38 6.94 -8.08
N ALA A 137 0.32 7.78 -7.05
CA ALA A 137 1.46 8.56 -6.61
C ALA A 137 2.29 7.77 -5.57
N ALA A 138 3.60 7.96 -5.60
CA ALA A 138 4.43 7.56 -4.48
C ALA A 138 4.22 8.53 -3.30
N TYR A 139 4.14 8.00 -2.09
CA TYR A 139 3.97 8.80 -0.89
C TYR A 139 5.04 8.49 0.16
N VAL A 140 5.34 9.50 0.95
CA VAL A 140 6.03 9.38 2.22
C VAL A 140 4.98 9.56 3.30
N GLU A 141 4.78 8.55 4.12
CA GLU A 141 3.91 8.64 5.28
C GLU A 141 4.74 9.09 6.49
N GLY A 142 4.46 10.32 6.95
CA GLY A 142 5.03 10.88 8.17
C GLY A 142 4.22 10.50 9.41
N PRO A 143 4.67 10.95 10.60
CA PRO A 143 3.93 10.78 11.85
C PRO A 143 2.47 11.26 11.71
N GLN A 144 1.53 10.61 12.40
CA GLN A 144 0.10 10.98 12.43
C GLN A 144 -0.62 10.83 11.08
N ASN A 145 -0.19 9.89 10.23
CA ASN A 145 -0.79 9.61 8.92
C ASN A 145 -0.73 10.83 7.97
N VAL A 146 0.34 11.63 8.08
CA VAL A 146 0.56 12.77 7.17
C VAL A 146 1.20 12.25 5.89
N TYR A 147 0.46 12.26 4.79
CA TYR A 147 0.92 11.81 3.48
C TYR A 147 1.55 12.96 2.70
N THR A 148 2.84 12.85 2.40
CA THR A 148 3.53 13.78 1.50
C THR A 148 3.71 13.12 0.14
N PRO A 149 3.05 13.60 -0.93
CA PRO A 149 3.28 13.07 -2.28
C PRO A 149 4.73 13.34 -2.69
N VAL A 150 5.35 12.38 -3.36
CA VAL A 150 6.71 12.56 -3.90
C VAL A 150 6.64 13.34 -5.22
N PRO A 151 7.25 14.54 -5.31
CA PRO A 151 7.22 15.34 -6.53
C PRO A 151 7.85 14.60 -7.72
N GLY A 152 7.21 14.67 -8.90
CA GLY A 152 7.70 14.03 -10.12
C GLY A 152 7.35 12.55 -10.29
N TRP A 153 6.73 11.93 -9.27
CA TRP A 153 6.20 10.56 -9.33
C TRP A 153 4.66 10.56 -9.32
N GLY A 154 4.10 11.38 -10.20
CA GLY A 154 2.67 11.48 -10.47
C GLY A 154 2.42 11.47 -11.98
N GLY A 155 1.97 10.33 -12.49
CA GLY A 155 1.50 10.20 -13.86
C GLY A 155 0.05 10.62 -14.01
N ALA A 156 -0.29 11.89 -13.75
CA ALA A 156 -1.43 12.59 -14.36
C ALA A 156 -1.40 14.05 -13.90
N SER A 157 -1.02 14.95 -14.80
CA SER A 157 -1.19 16.40 -14.63
C SER A 157 -2.69 16.72 -14.51
N GLY A 158 -3.16 16.95 -13.28
CA GLY A 158 -4.52 17.41 -12.99
C GLY A 158 -4.63 17.75 -11.51
N ALA A 159 -5.13 18.94 -11.21
CA ALA A 159 -5.27 19.45 -9.85
C ALA A 159 -6.30 18.63 -9.05
N TYR A 160 -5.86 17.69 -8.21
CA TYR A 160 -6.76 16.87 -7.38
C TYR A 160 -6.12 16.52 -6.04
N GLY A 161 -6.87 16.72 -4.95
CA GLY A 161 -6.42 16.73 -3.55
C GLY A 161 -6.30 15.36 -2.86
N ASP A 162 -5.80 15.43 -1.62
CA ASP A 162 -5.33 14.38 -0.69
C ASP A 162 -6.00 13.00 -0.75
N PRO A 163 -5.24 11.90 -0.56
CA PRO A 163 -5.80 10.57 -0.35
C PRO A 163 -6.24 10.35 1.10
N ILE A 164 -7.44 9.78 1.27
CA ILE A 164 -7.92 9.20 2.52
C ILE A 164 -7.66 7.69 2.46
N GLU A 165 -6.91 7.17 3.42
CA GLU A 165 -6.81 5.72 3.67
C GLU A 165 -7.60 5.36 4.93
N LEU A 166 -8.49 4.38 4.81
CA LEU A 166 -9.30 3.84 5.91
C LEU A 166 -9.05 2.35 6.02
N GLU A 167 -7.99 1.97 6.75
CA GLU A 167 -7.94 0.67 7.44
C GLU A 167 -8.02 0.93 8.96
N GLY A 168 -9.11 0.49 9.61
CA GLY A 168 -9.18 0.37 11.09
C GLY A 168 -9.81 1.52 11.91
N LEU A 169 -10.32 2.60 11.32
CA LEU A 169 -10.91 3.73 12.07
C LEU A 169 -12.43 3.63 12.24
N THR A 170 -12.92 3.48 13.48
CA THR A 170 -14.30 3.87 13.81
C THR A 170 -14.38 5.39 13.82
N VAL A 171 -14.96 5.99 12.78
CA VAL A 171 -15.14 7.45 12.71
C VAL A 171 -16.20 7.87 13.73
N THR A 172 -15.78 8.45 14.85
CA THR A 172 -16.67 9.27 15.67
C THR A 172 -16.63 10.70 15.11
N VAL A 173 -17.75 11.16 14.55
CA VAL A 173 -17.86 12.52 14.01
C VAL A 173 -17.73 13.52 15.17
N SER A 174 -16.55 14.12 15.32
CA SER A 174 -16.29 15.20 16.27
C SER A 174 -16.88 16.52 15.74
N ARG A 175 -17.41 17.34 16.66
CA ARG A 175 -18.34 18.47 16.49
C ARG A 175 -17.82 19.70 15.72
N SER A 176 -16.81 19.59 14.85
CA SER A 176 -16.18 20.73 14.18
C SER A 176 -16.68 21.03 12.76
N VAL A 177 -17.69 20.31 12.24
CA VAL A 177 -18.30 20.64 10.94
C VAL A 177 -19.26 21.82 11.11
N PRO A 178 -18.99 22.98 10.45
CA PRO A 178 -19.87 24.14 10.50
C PRO A 178 -21.30 23.78 10.04
N TRP A 179 -22.31 24.35 10.70
CA TRP A 179 -23.72 24.01 10.46
C TRP A 179 -24.16 24.21 8.99
N TRP A 180 -23.55 25.14 8.27
CA TRP A 180 -23.85 25.40 6.86
C TRP A 180 -23.41 24.25 5.94
N ALA A 181 -22.33 23.52 6.28
CA ALA A 181 -21.87 22.36 5.51
C ALA A 181 -22.82 21.16 5.67
N LYS A 182 -23.55 21.07 6.79
CA LYS A 182 -24.59 20.05 6.99
C LYS A 182 -25.81 20.27 6.09
N LEU A 183 -26.12 21.53 5.76
CA LEU A 183 -27.23 21.87 4.86
C LEU A 183 -26.90 21.57 3.39
N PHE A 184 -25.64 21.72 2.97
CA PHE A 184 -25.22 21.34 1.63
C PHE A 184 -25.27 19.81 1.41
N ALA A 185 -24.89 19.02 2.41
CA ALA A 185 -25.02 17.57 2.36
C ALA A 185 -26.48 17.10 2.33
N ALA A 186 -27.39 17.79 3.04
CA ALA A 186 -28.82 17.48 3.02
C ALA A 186 -29.51 17.87 1.69
N GLY A 187 -29.07 18.96 1.04
CA GLY A 187 -29.63 19.42 -0.23
C GLY A 187 -29.31 18.54 -1.44
N ILE A 188 -28.15 17.87 -1.44
CA ILE A 188 -27.75 16.95 -2.52
C ILE A 188 -28.56 15.65 -2.48
N VAL A 189 -29.00 15.20 -1.29
CA VAL A 189 -29.84 13.99 -1.14
C VAL A 189 -31.27 14.23 -1.65
N PHE A 190 -31.81 15.45 -1.54
CA PHE A 190 -33.18 15.74 -2.01
C PHE A 190 -33.28 15.96 -3.53
N GLY A 191 -32.21 16.42 -4.19
CA GLY A 191 -32.20 16.69 -5.63
C GLY A 191 -32.15 15.45 -6.52
N LEU A 192 -31.74 14.29 -5.98
CA LEU A 192 -31.64 13.02 -6.70
C LEU A 192 -32.89 12.14 -6.60
N LEU A 193 -33.88 12.51 -5.77
CA LEU A 193 -35.14 11.76 -5.62
C LEU A 193 -36.32 12.28 -6.48
N PHE A 194 -36.15 13.35 -7.26
CA PHE A 194 -37.23 13.95 -8.06
C PHE A 194 -36.98 14.05 -9.58
N ARG A 195 -36.05 13.27 -10.14
CA ARG A 195 -35.94 13.08 -11.60
C ARG A 195 -36.24 11.64 -12.00
N SER A 196 -37.50 11.23 -11.81
CA SER A 196 -38.10 10.09 -12.49
C SER A 196 -39.63 10.18 -12.43
N THR A 197 -40.22 11.02 -13.29
CA THR A 197 -41.49 10.77 -14.01
C THR A 197 -41.74 11.94 -14.96
N GLY A 198 -41.91 11.67 -16.26
CA GLY A 198 -42.45 12.64 -17.23
C GLY A 198 -41.67 12.73 -18.54
N GLY A 199 -42.08 11.93 -19.53
CA GLY A 199 -41.60 11.92 -20.91
C GLY A 199 -42.11 10.68 -21.62
#